data_AF-A0A6I7NC23-F1
#
_entry.id   AF-A0A6I7NC23-F1
#
_cell.length_a   1.000
_cell.length_b   1.000
_cell.length_c   1.000
_cell.angle_alpha   90.00
_cell.angle_beta   90.00
_cell.angle_gamma   90.00
#
_symmetry.space_group_name_H-M   'P 1'
#
loop_
_entity.id
_entity.type
_entity.pdbx_description
1 polymer ?
#
loop_
_entity_poly.entity_id
_entity_poly.type
_entity_poly.pdbx_seq_one_letter_code
_entity_poly.pdbx_strand_id
1 'polypeptide(L)'
;MLVYFLIACDRLEEKREKKLRQNLPALQEALQAYADANEANNVTLINACESEQCEEWQLGISQPVKKNIHLNFPVNLFNSLARQYGIDCEVGYIDNGTHEAVSYFGKEEGPGEAFLIAEYLEL
;
A
#
# COMPACT_ATOMS: atom_id res chain seq x y z
N MET A 1 -0.99 2.42 -16.75
CA MET A 1 0.07 2.71 -15.76
C MET A 1 0.09 1.58 -14.74
N LEU A 2 1.27 1.25 -14.21
CA LEU A 2 1.40 0.31 -13.09
C LEU A 2 1.39 1.14 -11.80
N VAL A 3 0.38 0.94 -10.96
CA VAL A 3 0.20 1.68 -9.69
C VAL A 3 0.56 0.73 -8.56
N TYR A 4 1.23 1.25 -7.54
CA TYR A 4 1.50 0.52 -6.32
C TYR A 4 0.80 1.15 -5.12
N PHE A 5 0.55 0.33 -4.11
CA PHE A 5 0.15 0.73 -2.78
C PHE A 5 1.05 0.02 -1.79
N LEU A 6 1.71 0.75 -0.91
CA LEU A 6 2.59 0.22 0.12
C LEU A 6 2.14 0.68 1.50
N ILE A 7 2.50 -0.10 2.51
CA ILE A 7 2.47 0.34 3.91
C ILE A 7 3.69 1.24 4.11
N ALA A 8 3.48 2.46 4.61
CA ALA A 8 4.56 3.39 4.90
C ALA A 8 5.33 2.91 6.13
N CYS A 9 6.56 2.45 5.91
CA CYS A 9 7.40 1.86 6.95
C CYS A 9 8.55 2.78 7.40
N ASP A 10 8.70 3.95 6.77
CA ASP A 10 9.72 4.93 7.09
C ASP A 10 9.32 5.81 8.29
N ARG A 11 10.34 6.33 9.00
CA ARG A 11 10.18 7.32 10.08
C ARG A 11 9.19 6.91 11.19
N LEU A 12 8.97 5.61 11.37
CA LEU A 12 8.10 5.09 12.43
C LEU A 12 8.77 5.27 13.80
N GLU A 13 8.01 5.75 14.77
CA GLU A 13 8.42 5.68 16.18
C GLU A 13 8.51 4.21 16.64
N GLU A 14 9.40 3.91 17.60
CA GLU A 14 9.66 2.55 18.11
C GLU A 14 8.39 1.75 18.44
N LYS A 15 7.38 2.41 19.04
CA LYS A 15 6.09 1.77 19.38
C LYS A 15 5.30 1.35 18.13
N ARG A 16 5.32 2.17 17.07
CA ARG A 16 4.64 1.89 15.80
C ARG A 16 5.38 0.80 15.05
N GLU A 17 6.70 0.88 15.01
CA GLU A 17 7.53 -0.16 14.40
C GLU A 17 7.29 -1.53 15.05
N LYS A 18 7.30 -1.60 16.39
CA LYS A 18 7.00 -2.84 17.12
C LYS A 18 5.62 -3.39 16.78
N LYS A 19 4.60 -2.53 16.68
CA LYS A 19 3.25 -2.94 16.28
C LYS A 19 3.21 -3.43 14.83
N LEU A 20 3.91 -2.76 13.91
CA LEU A 20 3.99 -3.18 12.51
C LEU A 20 4.58 -4.59 12.42
N ARG A 21 5.72 -4.84 13.08
CA ARG A 21 6.35 -6.18 13.15
C ARG A 21 5.43 -7.24 13.73
N GLN A 22 4.72 -6.93 14.82
CA GLN A 22 3.77 -7.86 15.45
C GLN A 22 2.60 -8.23 14.52
N ASN A 23 2.16 -7.29 13.68
CA ASN A 23 1.04 -7.48 12.77
C ASN A 23 1.48 -7.90 11.36
N LEU A 24 2.78 -8.02 11.09
CA LEU A 24 3.33 -8.38 9.78
C LEU A 24 2.65 -9.63 9.18
N PRO A 25 2.48 -10.75 9.91
CA PRO A 25 1.84 -11.93 9.33
C PRO A 25 0.40 -11.68 8.88
N ALA A 26 -0.37 -10.90 9.65
CA ALA A 26 -1.76 -10.60 9.33
C ALA A 26 -1.88 -9.60 8.16
N LEU A 27 -0.93 -8.67 8.05
CA LEU A 27 -0.83 -7.76 6.90
C LEU A 27 -0.47 -8.52 5.62
N GLN A 28 0.53 -9.42 5.69
CA GLN A 28 0.91 -10.28 4.57
C GLN A 28 -0.25 -11.16 4.11
N GLU A 29 -0.96 -11.79 5.04
CA GLU A 29 -2.12 -12.64 4.72
C GLU A 29 -3.23 -11.83 4.04
N ALA A 30 -3.56 -10.64 4.55
CA ALA A 30 -4.59 -9.79 3.96
C ALA A 30 -4.23 -9.32 2.53
N LEU A 31 -2.96 -8.96 2.30
CA LEU A 31 -2.48 -8.54 0.98
C LEU A 31 -2.39 -9.71 0.01
N GLN A 32 -1.93 -10.89 0.46
CA GLN A 32 -1.91 -12.11 -0.33
C GLN A 32 -3.33 -12.51 -0.75
N ALA A 33 -4.28 -12.52 0.20
CA ALA A 33 -5.67 -12.83 -0.10
C ALA A 33 -6.29 -11.87 -1.13
N TYR A 34 -5.95 -10.57 -1.05
CA TYR A 34 -6.39 -9.61 -2.05
C TYR A 34 -5.75 -9.87 -3.43
N ALA A 35 -4.45 -10.18 -3.48
CA ALA A 35 -3.75 -10.50 -4.72
C ALA A 35 -4.34 -11.75 -5.38
N ASP A 36 -4.53 -12.83 -4.62
CA ASP A 36 -5.10 -14.10 -5.09
C ASP A 36 -6.53 -13.89 -5.63
N ALA A 37 -7.36 -13.13 -4.91
CA ALA A 37 -8.72 -12.82 -5.34
C ALA A 37 -8.77 -11.96 -6.62
N ASN A 38 -7.67 -11.30 -6.98
CA ASN A 38 -7.58 -10.39 -8.12
C ASN A 38 -6.48 -10.78 -9.12
N GLU A 39 -6.09 -12.06 -9.17
CA GLU A 39 -5.08 -12.57 -10.11
C GLU A 39 -5.45 -12.23 -11.57
N ALA A 40 -6.73 -12.34 -11.93
CA ALA A 40 -7.24 -11.99 -13.26
C ALA A 40 -7.03 -10.51 -13.64
N ASN A 41 -6.82 -9.63 -12.66
CA ASN A 41 -6.52 -8.21 -12.85
C ASN A 41 -5.02 -7.90 -12.82
N ASN A 42 -4.15 -8.92 -12.73
CA ASN A 42 -2.69 -8.81 -12.58
C ASN A 42 -2.29 -8.02 -11.33
N VAL A 43 -2.99 -8.23 -10.22
CA VAL A 43 -2.55 -7.74 -8.92
C VAL A 43 -1.38 -8.60 -8.44
N THR A 44 -0.27 -7.95 -8.09
CA THR A 44 0.94 -8.63 -7.59
C THR A 44 1.20 -8.20 -6.15
N LEU A 45 1.44 -9.16 -5.27
CA LEU A 45 1.92 -8.90 -3.91
C LEU A 45 3.36 -8.37 -3.95
N ILE A 46 3.63 -7.31 -3.20
CA ILE A 46 4.98 -6.84 -2.88
C ILE A 46 5.24 -7.23 -1.43
N ASN A 47 6.23 -8.09 -1.20
CA ASN A 47 6.56 -8.62 0.14
C ASN A 47 8.08 -8.70 0.34
N ALA A 48 8.73 -7.54 0.38
CA ALA A 48 10.14 -7.41 0.72
C ALA A 48 10.26 -6.93 2.17
N CYS A 49 10.16 -7.86 3.13
CA CYS A 49 10.22 -7.58 4.57
C CYS A 49 11.33 -8.38 5.28
N GLU A 50 12.36 -8.79 4.55
CA GLU A 50 13.45 -9.63 5.09
C GLU A 50 14.48 -8.82 5.89
N SER A 51 14.50 -7.48 5.74
CA SER A 51 15.43 -6.60 6.46
C SER A 51 15.09 -6.55 7.95
N GLU A 52 16.12 -6.40 8.78
CA GLU A 52 15.95 -6.09 10.19
C GLU A 52 15.54 -4.63 10.41
N GLN A 53 15.63 -3.77 9.39
CA GLN A 53 15.20 -2.38 9.43
C GLN A 53 13.83 -2.24 8.75
N CYS A 54 12.78 -1.88 9.51
CA CYS A 54 11.44 -1.71 8.93
C CYS A 54 11.40 -0.61 7.86
N GLU A 55 12.21 0.43 7.95
CA GLU A 55 12.27 1.50 6.94
C GLU A 55 12.71 1.02 5.55
N GLU A 56 13.31 -0.17 5.45
CA GLU A 56 13.67 -0.80 4.18
C GLU A 56 12.58 -1.72 3.65
N TRP A 57 11.50 -1.92 4.40
CA TRP A 57 10.43 -2.84 4.01
C TRP A 57 9.58 -2.27 2.87
N GLN A 58 9.26 -3.13 1.91
CA GLN A 58 8.22 -2.88 0.93
C GLN A 58 7.15 -3.95 1.07
N LEU A 59 6.03 -3.57 1.67
CA LEU A 59 4.87 -4.44 1.87
C LEU A 59 3.63 -3.80 1.29
N GLY A 60 3.00 -4.48 0.33
CA GLY A 60 1.80 -3.96 -0.32
C GLY A 60 1.46 -4.69 -1.60
N ILE A 61 0.92 -3.98 -2.59
CA ILE A 61 0.54 -4.55 -3.89
C ILE A 61 0.93 -3.62 -5.03
N SER A 62 1.04 -4.18 -6.23
CA SER A 62 1.00 -3.43 -7.49
C SER A 62 -0.09 -3.96 -8.40
N GLN A 63 -0.68 -3.09 -9.22
CA GLN A 63 -1.69 -3.49 -10.21
C GLN A 63 -1.74 -2.52 -11.40
N PRO A 64 -2.05 -3.00 -12.61
CA PRO A 64 -2.30 -2.12 -13.74
C PRO A 64 -3.61 -1.36 -13.55
N VAL A 65 -3.56 -0.04 -13.60
CA VAL A 65 -4.74 0.83 -13.52
C VAL A 65 -4.98 1.49 -14.88
N LYS A 66 -6.23 1.41 -15.34
CA LYS A 66 -6.71 1.97 -16.61
C LYS A 66 -7.82 3.01 -16.44
N LYS A 67 -8.50 3.01 -15.29
CA LYS A 67 -9.66 3.87 -15.00
C LYS A 67 -9.67 4.20 -13.52
N ASN A 68 -10.08 5.42 -13.19
CA ASN A 68 -10.05 5.98 -11.84
C ASN A 68 -10.91 5.14 -10.88
N ILE A 69 -12.02 4.59 -11.38
CA ILE A 69 -12.91 3.72 -10.60
C ILE A 69 -12.22 2.45 -10.08
N HIS A 70 -11.15 1.97 -10.73
CA HIS A 70 -10.40 0.79 -10.28
C HIS A 70 -9.54 1.08 -9.03
N LEU A 71 -9.28 2.36 -8.71
CA LEU A 71 -8.56 2.74 -7.49
C LEU A 71 -9.41 2.57 -6.23
N ASN A 72 -10.74 2.54 -6.35
CA ASN A 72 -11.63 2.38 -5.18
C ASN A 72 -11.31 1.09 -4.40
N PHE A 73 -11.03 -0.01 -5.10
CA PHE A 73 -10.78 -1.30 -4.47
C PHE A 73 -9.50 -1.31 -3.61
N PRO A 74 -8.31 -1.00 -4.16
CA PRO A 74 -7.10 -0.96 -3.35
C PRO A 74 -7.15 0.16 -2.30
N VAL A 75 -7.70 1.34 -2.61
CA VAL A 75 -7.82 2.43 -1.61
C VAL A 75 -8.68 1.99 -0.42
N ASN A 76 -9.79 1.28 -0.66
CA ASN A 76 -10.62 0.75 0.42
C ASN A 76 -9.92 -0.34 1.25
N LEU A 77 -9.15 -1.22 0.61
CA LEU A 77 -8.32 -2.20 1.30
C LEU A 77 -7.34 -1.50 2.24
N PHE A 78 -6.53 -0.58 1.72
CA PHE A 78 -5.48 0.09 2.49
C PHE A 78 -6.07 1.01 3.56
N ASN A 79 -7.19 1.68 3.31
CA ASN A 79 -7.92 2.41 4.36
C ASN A 79 -8.39 1.49 5.49
N SER A 80 -8.81 0.26 5.17
CA SER A 80 -9.22 -0.71 6.19
C SER A 80 -8.03 -1.19 7.02
N LEU A 81 -6.90 -1.50 6.36
CA LEU A 81 -5.65 -1.87 7.03
C LEU A 81 -5.12 -0.73 7.92
N ALA A 82 -5.09 0.50 7.40
CA ALA A 82 -4.70 1.70 8.13
C ALA A 82 -5.51 1.88 9.41
N ARG A 83 -6.84 1.75 9.32
CA ARG A 83 -7.73 1.83 10.49
C ARG A 83 -7.51 0.69 11.48
N GLN A 84 -7.35 -0.53 11.00
CA GLN A 84 -7.22 -1.71 11.84
C GLN A 84 -5.89 -1.75 12.60
N TYR A 85 -4.79 -1.39 11.93
CA TYR A 85 -3.43 -1.55 12.46
C TYR A 85 -2.79 -0.23 12.90
N GLY A 86 -3.41 0.91 12.63
CA GLY A 86 -2.87 2.23 12.97
C GLY A 86 -1.60 2.54 12.18
N ILE A 87 -1.62 2.26 10.87
CA ILE A 87 -0.52 2.45 9.94
C ILE A 87 -0.84 3.55 8.92
N ASP A 88 0.19 4.14 8.35
CA ASP A 88 0.09 4.97 7.15
C ASP A 88 0.45 4.13 5.92
N CYS A 89 0.06 4.63 4.76
CA CYS A 89 0.16 3.98 3.48
C CYS A 89 0.66 5.00 2.45
N GLU A 90 1.32 4.50 1.44
CA GLU A 90 1.83 5.26 0.31
C GLU A 90 1.20 4.72 -0.97
N VAL A 91 0.89 5.62 -1.90
CA VAL A 91 0.47 5.26 -3.26
C VAL A 91 1.33 6.02 -4.27
N GLY A 92 1.66 5.32 -5.35
CA GLY A 92 2.48 5.86 -6.41
C GLY A 92 2.38 5.02 -7.67
N TYR A 93 3.25 5.32 -8.64
CA TYR A 93 3.38 4.53 -9.86
C TYR A 93 4.77 3.92 -9.97
N ILE A 94 4.85 2.85 -10.75
CA ILE A 94 6.11 2.21 -11.09
C ILE A 94 6.47 2.62 -12.51
N ASP A 95 7.57 3.36 -12.67
CA ASP A 95 8.16 3.71 -13.97
C ASP A 95 9.58 3.16 -14.08
N ASN A 96 9.83 2.38 -15.14
CA ASN A 96 11.12 1.71 -15.38
C ASN A 96 11.69 0.92 -14.17
N GLY A 97 10.82 0.41 -13.30
CA GLY A 97 11.19 -0.34 -12.10
C GLY A 97 11.44 0.51 -10.84
N THR A 98 11.32 1.84 -10.96
CA THR A 98 11.41 2.78 -9.84
C THR A 98 10.01 3.08 -9.29
N HIS A 99 9.89 3.11 -7.97
CA HIS A 99 8.67 3.55 -7.28
C HIS A 99 8.70 5.07 -7.12
N GLU A 100 7.69 5.74 -7.66
CA GLU A 100 7.49 7.20 -7.55
C GLU A 100 6.20 7.47 -6.77
N ALA A 101 6.35 7.91 -5.52
CA ALA A 101 5.25 8.20 -4.62
C ALA A 101 4.52 9.49 -5.04
N VAL A 102 3.19 9.47 -4.99
CA VAL A 102 2.37 10.66 -5.30
C VAL A 102 1.52 11.11 -4.13
N SER A 103 1.22 10.22 -3.17
CA SER A 103 0.40 10.56 -2.00
C SER A 103 0.64 9.58 -0.85
N TYR A 104 0.46 10.09 0.37
CA TYR A 104 0.43 9.32 1.61
C TYR A 104 -0.95 9.48 2.26
N PHE A 105 -1.42 8.43 2.91
CA PHE A 105 -2.73 8.40 3.57
C PHE A 105 -2.74 7.36 4.70
N GLY A 106 -3.61 7.52 5.69
CA GLY A 106 -3.85 6.52 6.71
C GLY A 106 -4.11 7.12 8.09
N LYS A 107 -3.38 6.59 9.07
CA LYS A 107 -3.55 6.88 10.50
C LYS A 107 -3.27 8.34 10.85
N GLU A 108 -2.19 8.92 10.34
CA GLU A 108 -1.75 10.29 10.60
C GLU A 108 -2.10 11.24 9.45
N GLU A 109 -2.12 10.73 8.21
CA GLU A 109 -2.38 11.53 7.00
C GLU A 109 -3.88 11.68 6.66
N GLY A 110 -4.75 10.92 7.33
CA GLY A 110 -6.19 10.86 7.02
C GLY A 110 -6.52 9.84 5.92
N PRO A 111 -7.81 9.51 5.70
CA PRO A 111 -8.19 8.45 4.78
C PRO A 111 -7.80 8.77 3.33
N GLY A 112 -7.35 7.76 2.59
CA GLY A 112 -7.08 7.88 1.17
C GLY A 112 -8.38 8.05 0.38
N GLU A 113 -8.37 8.93 -0.60
CA GLU A 113 -9.51 9.18 -1.48
C GLU A 113 -9.16 8.84 -2.92
N ALA A 114 -9.84 7.85 -3.50
CA ALA A 114 -9.54 7.34 -4.83
C ALA A 114 -9.64 8.42 -5.93
N PHE A 115 -10.55 9.39 -5.76
CA PHE A 115 -10.67 10.51 -6.69
C PHE A 115 -9.45 11.42 -6.63
N LEU A 116 -9.02 11.87 -5.45
CA LEU A 116 -7.83 12.71 -5.30
C LEU A 116 -6.55 12.00 -5.74
N ILE A 117 -6.41 10.72 -5.39
CA ILE A 117 -5.28 9.90 -5.82
C ILE A 117 -5.24 9.77 -7.35
N ALA A 118 -6.41 9.63 -8.02
CA ALA A 118 -6.46 9.61 -9.47
C ALA A 118 -5.93 10.90 -10.10
N GLU A 119 -6.29 12.07 -9.54
CA GLU A 119 -5.80 13.36 -10.01
C GLU A 119 -4.27 13.46 -9.86
N TYR A 120 -3.70 13.00 -8.74
CA TYR A 120 -2.25 12.98 -8.55
C TYR A 120 -1.52 12.00 -9.47
N LEU A 121 -2.20 10.92 -9.87
CA LEU A 121 -1.69 9.93 -10.81
C LEU A 121 -1.93 10.32 -12.28
N GLU A 122 -2.58 11.46 -12.54
CA GLU A 122 -2.96 11.92 -13.88
C GLU A 122 -3.75 10.87 -14.69
N LEU A 123 -4.69 10.17 -14.02
CA LEU A 123 -5.51 9.09 -14.58
C LEU A 123 -6.87 9.51 -15.14
#